data_AF-A0A9E2P5M5-F1
#
_entry.id   AF-A0A9E2P5M5-F1
#
_cell.length_a   1.000
_cell.length_b   1.000
_cell.length_c   1.000
_cell.angle_alpha   90.00
_cell.angle_beta   90.00
_cell.angle_gamma   90.00
#
_symmetry.space_group_name_H-M   'P 1'
#
loop_
_entity.id
_entity.type
_entity.pdbx_description
1 polymer ?
#
loop_
_entity_poly.entity_id
_entity_poly.type
_entity_poly.pdbx_seq_one_letter_code
_entity_poly.pdbx_strand_id
1 'polypeptide(L)'
;RQPEPALQAIWNSRTTILPTALNTERRALEARALMDLGRFDHALEVLGADASPEAREVRAEVFWKQQNWLQAAALYDSLLGDRYRDPAALSGVDEARLIRAGVGYSLGRDSAALGRLSRNYTPFVAGARAKTALSIALDDGGAAPGDFAGLAASADTFAGWVATMKAELRTKTGGNRPAAPARPA
;
A
#
# COMPACT_ATOMS: atom_id res chain seq x y z
N ARG A 1 7.02 -9.21 -17.00
CA ARG A 1 6.04 -10.12 -17.64
C ARG A 1 5.03 -9.24 -18.34
N GLN A 2 4.75 -9.54 -19.60
CA GLN A 2 4.09 -8.64 -20.57
C GLN A 2 2.80 -8.04 -19.97
N PRO A 3 2.71 -6.71 -19.81
CA PRO A 3 1.50 -6.05 -19.31
C PRO A 3 0.35 -6.08 -20.34
N GLU A 4 0.66 -6.27 -21.63
CA GLU A 4 -0.33 -6.20 -22.71
C GLU A 4 -1.39 -7.33 -22.69
N PRO A 5 -1.06 -8.62 -22.43
CA PRO A 5 -2.05 -9.70 -22.40
C PRO A 5 -2.98 -9.61 -21.18
N ALA A 6 -2.49 -9.12 -20.05
CA ALA A 6 -3.29 -8.90 -18.85
C ALA A 6 -4.30 -7.76 -19.06
N LEU A 7 -3.89 -6.69 -19.76
CA LEU A 7 -4.77 -5.62 -20.21
C LEU A 7 -5.83 -6.13 -21.19
N GLN A 8 -5.47 -6.97 -22.17
CA GLN A 8 -6.43 -7.56 -23.10
C GLN A 8 -7.44 -8.49 -22.42
N ALA A 9 -7.03 -9.29 -21.44
CA ALA A 9 -7.94 -10.14 -20.67
C ALA A 9 -8.96 -9.31 -19.86
N ILE A 10 -8.52 -8.15 -19.33
CA ILE A 10 -9.40 -7.18 -18.65
C ILE A 10 -10.33 -6.47 -19.64
N TRP A 11 -9.87 -6.18 -20.86
CA TRP A 11 -10.71 -5.54 -21.88
C TRP A 11 -11.77 -6.49 -22.45
N ASN A 12 -11.47 -7.79 -22.53
CA ASN A 12 -12.38 -8.82 -23.02
C ASN A 12 -13.46 -9.24 -22.02
N SER A 13 -13.37 -8.87 -20.74
CA SER A 13 -14.38 -9.17 -19.71
C SER A 13 -15.40 -8.05 -19.50
N ARG A 14 -15.50 -7.10 -20.44
CA ARG A 14 -16.51 -6.03 -20.45
C ARG A 14 -17.92 -6.60 -20.66
N THR A 15 -18.50 -7.14 -19.58
CA THR A 15 -19.94 -7.39 -19.48
C THR A 15 -20.61 -6.10 -18.98
N THR A 16 -21.70 -5.72 -19.63
CA THR A 16 -22.24 -4.36 -19.77
C THR A 16 -22.67 -3.64 -18.49
N ILE A 17 -22.66 -4.24 -17.31
CA ILE A 17 -22.90 -3.55 -16.03
C ILE A 17 -22.09 -4.26 -14.92
N LEU A 18 -20.84 -3.86 -14.72
CA LEU A 18 -20.08 -4.27 -13.53
C LEU A 18 -20.52 -3.41 -12.33
N PRO A 19 -20.91 -4.02 -11.19
CA PRO A 19 -21.12 -3.32 -9.93
C PRO A 19 -19.99 -2.33 -9.62
N THR A 20 -20.34 -1.15 -9.11
CA THR A 20 -19.40 -0.04 -8.85
C THR A 20 -18.17 -0.47 -8.03
N ALA A 21 -18.33 -1.38 -7.07
CA ALA A 21 -17.25 -1.96 -6.27
C ALA A 21 -16.19 -2.71 -7.12
N LEU A 22 -16.62 -3.46 -8.14
CA LEU A 22 -15.70 -4.19 -9.03
C LEU A 22 -14.93 -3.24 -9.95
N ASN A 23 -15.52 -2.10 -10.32
CA ASN A 23 -14.80 -1.07 -11.07
C ASN A 23 -13.72 -0.38 -10.23
N THR A 24 -13.98 -0.15 -8.95
CA THR A 24 -13.01 0.41 -8.01
C THR A 24 -11.81 -0.52 -7.80
N GLU A 25 -12.06 -1.80 -7.53
CA GLU A 25 -11.01 -2.80 -7.36
C GLU A 25 -10.16 -2.95 -8.64
N ARG A 26 -10.81 -2.94 -9.80
CA ARG A 26 -10.14 -2.97 -11.11
C ARG A 26 -9.22 -1.75 -11.30
N ARG A 27 -9.68 -0.54 -10.97
CA ARG A 27 -8.86 0.68 -11.08
C ARG A 27 -7.65 0.64 -10.15
N ALA A 28 -7.82 0.18 -8.91
CA ALA A 28 -6.70 0.03 -7.99
C ALA A 28 -5.66 -0.96 -8.52
N LEU A 29 -6.09 -2.08 -9.10
CA LEU A 29 -5.18 -3.05 -9.72
C LEU A 29 -4.46 -2.50 -10.95
N GLU A 30 -5.17 -1.76 -11.80
CA GLU A 30 -4.59 -1.11 -12.98
C GLU A 30 -3.55 -0.04 -12.59
N ALA A 31 -3.87 0.80 -11.61
CA ALA A 31 -2.94 1.78 -11.06
C ALA A 31 -1.70 1.13 -10.43
N ARG A 32 -1.87 0.01 -9.72
CA ARG A 32 -0.76 -0.79 -9.18
C ARG A 32 0.19 -1.23 -10.30
N ALA A 33 -0.36 -1.79 -11.38
CA ALA A 33 0.44 -2.24 -12.52
C ALA A 33 1.20 -1.08 -13.19
N LEU A 34 0.56 0.09 -13.33
CA LEU A 34 1.20 1.29 -13.87
C LEU A 34 2.32 1.79 -12.96
N MET A 35 2.09 1.83 -11.65
CA MET A 35 3.10 2.18 -10.65
C MET A 35 4.30 1.24 -10.71
N ASP A 36 4.09 -0.08 -10.84
CA ASP A 36 5.16 -1.07 -10.94
C ASP A 36 6.01 -0.89 -12.23
N LEU A 37 5.43 -0.28 -13.27
CA LEU A 37 6.11 0.12 -14.50
C LEU A 37 6.77 1.52 -14.42
N GLY A 38 6.73 2.17 -13.25
CA GLY A 38 7.23 3.53 -13.02
C GLY A 38 6.35 4.62 -13.61
N ARG A 39 5.14 4.31 -14.10
CA ARG A 39 4.17 5.26 -14.67
C ARG A 39 3.29 5.87 -13.59
N PHE A 40 3.92 6.60 -12.67
CA PHE A 40 3.25 7.14 -11.48
C PHE A 40 2.10 8.10 -11.80
N ASP A 41 2.29 9.03 -12.73
CA ASP A 41 1.23 9.99 -13.11
C ASP A 41 0.01 9.29 -13.69
N HIS A 42 0.22 8.28 -14.53
CA HIS A 42 -0.89 7.52 -15.13
C HIS A 42 -1.58 6.66 -14.07
N ALA A 43 -0.83 6.11 -13.10
CA ALA A 43 -1.42 5.40 -11.98
C ALA A 43 -2.36 6.32 -11.19
N LEU A 44 -1.95 7.57 -10.92
CA LEU A 44 -2.78 8.56 -10.23
C LEU A 44 -4.01 8.96 -11.06
N GLU A 45 -3.85 9.13 -12.39
CA GLU A 45 -4.94 9.43 -13.30
C GLU A 45 -6.01 8.32 -13.31
N VAL A 46 -5.58 7.05 -13.37
CA VAL A 46 -6.47 5.88 -13.31
C VAL A 46 -7.25 5.83 -12.00
N LEU A 47 -6.62 6.20 -10.88
CA LEU A 47 -7.31 6.28 -9.59
C LEU A 47 -8.30 7.46 -9.54
N GLY A 48 -7.95 8.60 -10.16
CA GLY A 48 -8.77 9.81 -10.16
C GLY A 48 -9.24 10.21 -8.76
N ALA A 49 -10.54 10.50 -8.63
CA ALA A 49 -11.19 10.88 -7.37
C ALA A 49 -11.62 9.67 -6.51
N ASP A 50 -11.16 8.45 -6.81
CA ASP A 50 -11.51 7.27 -6.03
C ASP A 50 -10.93 7.37 -4.62
N ALA A 51 -11.85 7.38 -3.65
CA ALA A 51 -11.56 7.51 -2.22
C ALA A 51 -11.69 6.17 -1.49
N SER A 52 -11.79 5.04 -2.19
CA SER A 52 -11.74 3.71 -1.56
C SER A 52 -10.42 3.46 -0.82
N PRO A 53 -10.40 2.58 0.19
CA PRO A 53 -9.18 2.18 0.87
C PRO A 53 -8.11 1.65 -0.09
N GLU A 54 -8.50 0.88 -1.11
CA GLU A 54 -7.61 0.28 -2.10
C GLU A 54 -6.96 1.35 -2.97
N ALA A 55 -7.74 2.33 -3.43
CA ALA A 55 -7.22 3.47 -4.18
C ALA A 55 -6.28 4.34 -3.33
N ARG A 56 -6.63 4.58 -2.06
CA ARG A 56 -5.76 5.33 -1.13
C ARG A 56 -4.44 4.62 -0.87
N GLU A 57 -4.45 3.30 -0.73
CA GLU A 57 -3.24 2.49 -0.53
C GLU A 57 -2.28 2.63 -1.73
N VAL A 58 -2.80 2.46 -2.95
CA VAL A 58 -1.99 2.63 -4.17
C VAL A 58 -1.47 4.06 -4.30
N ARG A 59 -2.31 5.06 -4.01
CA ARG A 59 -1.91 6.48 -4.04
C ARG A 59 -0.79 6.77 -3.03
N ALA A 60 -0.88 6.21 -1.82
CA ALA A 60 0.15 6.35 -0.78
C ALA A 60 1.48 5.76 -1.24
N GLU A 61 1.44 4.59 -1.89
CA GLU A 61 2.65 3.95 -2.40
C GLU A 61 3.26 4.69 -3.60
N VAL A 62 2.43 5.24 -4.49
CA VAL A 62 2.90 6.10 -5.58
C VAL A 62 3.65 7.31 -5.03
N PHE A 63 3.12 8.00 -4.01
CA PHE A 63 3.82 9.11 -3.37
C PHE A 63 5.08 8.68 -2.65
N TRP A 64 5.06 7.50 -2.02
CA TRP A 64 6.24 6.92 -1.39
C TRP A 64 7.37 6.68 -2.39
N LYS A 65 7.07 6.10 -3.56
CA LYS A 65 8.05 5.85 -4.62
C LYS A 65 8.60 7.13 -5.24
N GLN A 66 7.80 8.20 -5.25
CA GLN A 66 8.23 9.54 -5.67
C GLN A 66 8.97 10.31 -4.57
N GLN A 67 9.24 9.69 -3.42
CA GLN A 67 9.86 10.34 -2.26
C GLN A 67 9.05 11.54 -1.71
N ASN A 68 7.75 11.59 -2.02
CA ASN A 68 6.83 12.57 -1.48
C ASN A 68 6.32 12.09 -0.11
N TRP A 69 7.21 12.13 0.87
CA TRP A 69 7.05 11.50 2.18
C TRP A 69 5.83 11.99 2.96
N LEU A 70 5.60 13.31 2.97
CA LEU A 70 4.48 13.91 3.72
C LEU A 70 3.12 13.49 3.15
N GLN A 71 2.97 13.50 1.82
CA GLN A 71 1.71 13.08 1.19
C GLN A 71 1.46 11.59 1.39
N ALA A 72 2.51 10.76 1.29
CA ALA A 72 2.41 9.34 1.58
C ALA A 72 2.02 9.10 3.05
N ALA A 73 2.68 9.78 3.99
CA ALA A 73 2.41 9.65 5.42
C ALA A 73 0.97 9.99 5.78
N ALA A 74 0.47 11.13 5.26
CA ALA A 74 -0.90 11.56 5.48
C ALA A 74 -1.93 10.53 4.96
N LEU A 75 -1.65 9.87 3.83
CA LEU A 75 -2.53 8.82 3.32
C LEU A 75 -2.49 7.56 4.19
N TYR A 76 -1.30 7.12 4.64
CA TYR A 76 -1.20 5.99 5.55
C TYR A 76 -1.86 6.26 6.91
N ASP A 77 -1.72 7.48 7.46
CA ASP A 77 -2.43 7.92 8.66
C ASP A 77 -3.96 7.92 8.43
N SER A 78 -4.43 8.42 7.28
CA SER A 78 -5.85 8.39 6.93
C SER A 78 -6.42 6.97 6.79
N LEU A 79 -5.59 6.00 6.39
CA LEU A 79 -5.96 4.59 6.29
C LEU A 79 -6.04 3.91 7.66
N LEU A 80 -5.29 4.41 8.64
CA LEU A 80 -5.41 4.02 10.04
C LEU A 80 -6.65 4.64 10.70
N GLY A 81 -6.97 5.89 10.37
CA GLY A 81 -8.15 6.59 10.86
C GLY A 81 -8.26 6.55 12.39
N ASP A 82 -9.39 6.08 12.91
CA ASP A 82 -9.64 5.96 14.35
C ASP A 82 -9.19 4.60 14.95
N ARG A 83 -8.34 3.84 14.26
CA ARG A 83 -7.88 2.51 14.72
C ARG A 83 -7.30 2.54 16.14
N TYR A 84 -6.66 3.64 16.55
CA TYR A 84 -6.12 3.82 17.91
C TYR A 84 -7.17 3.76 19.03
N ARG A 85 -8.46 3.95 18.72
CA ARG A 85 -9.54 3.90 19.71
C ARG A 85 -9.94 2.47 20.09
N ASP A 86 -9.65 1.51 19.23
CA ASP A 86 -9.89 0.09 19.51
C ASP A 86 -8.68 -0.51 20.23
N PRO A 87 -8.83 -1.00 21.49
CA PRO A 87 -7.73 -1.54 22.27
C PRO A 87 -7.22 -2.90 21.75
N ALA A 88 -7.88 -3.53 20.78
CA ALA A 88 -7.40 -4.76 20.18
C ALA A 88 -6.00 -4.61 19.59
N ALA A 89 -5.24 -5.71 19.53
CA ALA A 89 -3.90 -5.71 18.93
C ALA A 89 -3.92 -5.26 17.46
N LEU A 90 -2.91 -4.48 17.06
CA LEU A 90 -2.78 -4.03 15.67
C LEU A 90 -2.64 -5.24 14.73
N SER A 91 -3.31 -5.14 13.59
CA SER A 91 -3.08 -6.09 12.50
C SER A 91 -1.71 -5.83 11.87
N GLY A 92 -1.13 -6.82 11.20
CA GLY A 92 0.14 -6.59 10.49
C GLY A 92 0.05 -5.50 9.41
N VAL A 93 -1.14 -5.29 8.84
CA VAL A 93 -1.40 -4.20 7.89
C VAL A 93 -1.39 -2.85 8.60
N ASP A 94 -2.03 -2.73 9.77
CA ASP A 94 -2.02 -1.50 10.55
C ASP A 94 -0.61 -1.17 11.04
N GLU A 95 0.15 -2.16 11.51
CA GLU A 95 1.55 -1.98 11.90
C GLU A 95 2.38 -1.45 10.71
N ALA A 96 2.23 -2.02 9.51
CA ALA A 96 2.95 -1.57 8.32
C ALA A 96 2.58 -0.13 7.90
N ARG A 97 1.29 0.23 7.95
CA ARG A 97 0.83 1.59 7.68
C ARG A 97 1.38 2.59 8.70
N LEU A 98 1.35 2.23 9.98
CA LEU A 98 1.84 3.05 11.07
C LEU A 98 3.34 3.32 10.95
N ILE A 99 4.12 2.29 10.62
CA ILE A 99 5.55 2.42 10.32
C ILE A 99 5.77 3.42 9.18
N ARG A 100 5.06 3.27 8.05
CA ARG A 100 5.22 4.17 6.90
C ARG A 100 4.76 5.60 7.19
N ALA A 101 3.69 5.78 7.95
CA ALA A 101 3.21 7.09 8.38
C ALA A 101 4.24 7.79 9.26
N GLY A 102 4.73 7.12 10.31
CA GLY A 102 5.73 7.67 11.22
C GLY A 102 7.04 8.07 10.53
N VAL A 103 7.58 7.17 9.70
CA VAL A 103 8.76 7.47 8.88
C VAL A 103 8.53 8.62 7.93
N GLY A 104 7.39 8.62 7.22
CA GLY A 104 7.12 9.66 6.24
C GLY A 104 6.96 11.04 6.88
N TYR A 105 6.37 11.13 8.09
CA TYR A 105 6.34 12.37 8.86
C TYR A 105 7.72 12.80 9.34
N SER A 106 8.54 11.86 9.83
CA SER A 106 9.93 12.16 10.24
C SER A 106 10.77 12.68 9.07
N LEU A 107 10.77 11.96 7.93
CA LEU A 107 11.49 12.36 6.71
C LEU A 107 10.96 13.68 6.14
N GLY A 108 9.65 13.89 6.25
CA GLY A 108 8.98 15.13 5.89
C GLY A 108 9.15 16.28 6.88
N ARG A 109 9.82 16.05 8.02
CA ARG A 109 10.01 17.00 9.12
C ARG A 109 8.71 17.58 9.70
N ASP A 110 7.64 16.79 9.71
CA ASP A 110 6.37 17.15 10.35
C ASP A 110 6.30 16.53 11.76
N SER A 111 6.97 17.17 12.71
CA SER A 111 7.01 16.74 14.11
C SER A 111 5.65 16.83 14.79
N ALA A 112 4.77 17.72 14.35
CA ALA A 112 3.43 17.87 14.93
C ALA A 112 2.55 16.66 14.59
N ALA A 113 2.56 16.22 13.33
CA ALA A 113 1.85 15.03 12.91
C ALA A 113 2.45 13.75 13.52
N LEU A 114 3.78 13.65 13.56
CA LEU A 114 4.48 12.53 14.19
C LEU A 114 4.16 12.43 15.69
N GLY A 115 4.20 13.56 16.43
CA GLY A 115 3.87 13.58 17.85
C GLY A 115 2.42 13.17 18.13
N ARG A 116 1.46 13.54 17.26
CA ARG A 116 0.08 13.05 17.36
C ARG A 116 0.01 11.54 17.13
N LEU A 117 0.65 11.06 16.08
CA LEU A 117 0.67 9.63 15.72
C LEU A 117 1.30 8.80 16.86
N SER A 118 2.42 9.26 17.40
CA SER A 118 3.11 8.67 18.55
C SER A 118 2.18 8.57 19.76
N ARG A 119 1.61 9.69 20.23
CA ARG A 119 0.68 9.69 21.37
C ARG A 119 -0.48 8.71 21.22
N ASN A 120 -1.04 8.58 20.02
CA ASN A 120 -2.17 7.70 19.76
C ASN A 120 -1.77 6.21 19.75
N TYR A 121 -0.57 5.88 19.24
CA TYR A 121 -0.21 4.49 18.94
C TYR A 121 0.89 3.88 19.82
N THR A 122 1.61 4.66 20.64
CA THR A 122 2.60 4.13 21.61
C THR A 122 2.04 3.00 22.49
N PRO A 123 0.78 3.04 22.99
CA PRO A 123 0.24 1.95 23.81
C PRO A 123 0.23 0.58 23.13
N PHE A 124 0.19 0.54 21.79
CA PHE A 124 0.15 -0.72 21.02
C PHE A 124 1.53 -1.34 20.78
N VAL A 125 2.61 -0.56 20.92
CA VAL A 125 3.97 -0.97 20.55
C VAL A 125 4.43 -2.19 21.35
N ALA A 126 4.08 -2.28 22.63
CA ALA A 126 4.50 -3.38 23.50
C ALA A 126 3.99 -4.75 23.03
N GLY A 127 2.80 -4.80 22.41
CA GLY A 127 2.16 -6.02 21.91
C GLY A 127 2.30 -6.24 20.40
N ALA A 128 3.00 -5.34 19.69
CA ALA A 128 3.13 -5.40 18.23
C ALA A 128 4.18 -6.43 17.77
N ARG A 129 3.97 -6.98 16.57
CA ARG A 129 4.93 -7.92 15.95
C ARG A 129 6.20 -7.19 15.52
N ALA A 130 6.04 -5.98 14.98
CA ALA A 130 7.12 -5.12 14.52
C ALA A 130 7.56 -4.10 15.59
N LYS A 131 7.69 -4.52 16.85
CA LYS A 131 7.97 -3.64 18.01
C LYS A 131 9.12 -2.67 17.77
N THR A 132 10.28 -3.14 17.33
CA THR A 132 11.47 -2.30 17.10
C THR A 132 11.22 -1.24 16.02
N ALA A 133 10.61 -1.64 14.90
CA ALA A 133 10.32 -0.72 13.80
C ALA A 133 9.30 0.35 14.22
N LEU A 134 8.29 -0.04 15.00
CA LEU A 134 7.30 0.89 15.53
C LEU A 134 7.88 1.85 16.56
N SER A 135 8.76 1.38 17.45
CA SER A 135 9.47 2.25 18.39
C SER A 135 10.25 3.34 17.66
N ILE A 136 10.95 3.00 16.58
CA ILE A 136 11.70 3.98 15.77
C ILE A 136 10.74 4.89 15.00
N ALA A 137 9.72 4.32 14.34
CA ALA A 137 8.79 5.07 13.51
C ALA A 137 7.97 6.11 14.31
N LEU A 138 7.70 5.84 15.58
CA LEU A 138 6.94 6.73 16.48
C LEU A 138 7.83 7.62 17.34
N ASP A 139 9.15 7.56 17.17
CA ASP A 139 10.06 8.40 17.93
C ASP A 139 10.00 9.85 17.41
N ASP A 140 9.59 10.78 18.26
CA ASP A 140 9.38 12.19 17.93
C ASP A 140 10.54 13.10 18.36
N GLY A 141 11.67 12.53 18.84
CA GLY A 141 12.83 13.35 19.21
C GLY A 141 14.12 12.60 19.61
N GLY A 142 14.13 11.27 19.66
CA GLY A 142 15.28 10.46 20.09
C GLY A 142 16.08 9.79 18.96
N ALA A 143 15.44 9.45 17.84
CA ALA A 143 16.02 8.63 16.80
C ALA A 143 16.87 9.44 15.82
N ALA A 144 17.96 8.85 15.34
CA ALA A 144 18.82 9.51 14.38
C ALA A 144 18.14 9.56 13.00
N PRO A 145 18.36 10.61 12.19
CA PRO A 145 17.82 10.67 10.81
C PRO A 145 18.14 9.45 9.95
N GLY A 146 19.28 8.79 10.19
CA GLY A 146 19.68 7.56 9.49
C GLY A 146 18.79 6.35 9.81
N ASP A 147 18.21 6.29 11.01
CA ASP A 147 17.32 5.19 11.40
C ASP A 147 16.02 5.23 10.60
N PHE A 148 15.45 6.43 10.40
CA PHE A 148 14.27 6.64 9.56
C PHE A 148 14.52 6.32 8.09
N ALA A 149 15.70 6.70 7.56
CA ALA A 149 16.08 6.38 6.18
C ALA A 149 16.25 4.85 5.98
N GLY A 150 16.86 4.16 6.95
CA GLY A 150 16.97 2.71 6.95
C GLY A 150 15.60 2.03 7.01
N LEU A 151 14.70 2.54 7.86
CA LEU A 151 13.33 2.04 7.94
C LEU A 151 12.59 2.24 6.62
N ALA A 152 12.75 3.40 5.96
CA ALA A 152 12.14 3.67 4.66
C ALA A 152 12.62 2.68 3.59
N ALA A 153 13.93 2.45 3.50
CA ALA A 153 14.53 1.51 2.57
C ALA A 153 14.08 0.06 2.83
N SER A 154 13.94 -0.33 4.11
CA SER A 154 13.43 -1.66 4.47
C SER A 154 11.96 -1.84 4.06
N ALA A 155 11.13 -0.80 4.22
CA ALA A 155 9.74 -0.81 3.81
C ALA A 155 9.60 -0.97 2.28
N ASP A 156 10.46 -0.32 1.50
CA ASP A 156 10.52 -0.50 0.05
C ASP A 156 10.95 -1.90 -0.38
N THR A 157 11.94 -2.45 0.29
CA THR A 157 12.44 -3.81 0.04
C THR A 157 11.37 -4.86 0.35
N PHE A 158 10.66 -4.71 1.46
CA PHE A 158 9.56 -5.59 1.84
C PHE A 158 8.42 -5.56 0.81
N ALA A 159 8.02 -4.37 0.35
CA ALA A 159 7.02 -4.24 -0.70
C ALA A 159 7.44 -4.94 -2.00
N GLY A 160 8.71 -4.79 -2.41
CA GLY A 160 9.27 -5.46 -3.58
C GLY A 160 9.29 -7.00 -3.46
N TRP A 161 9.65 -7.51 -2.28
CA TRP A 161 9.65 -8.95 -2.01
C TRP A 161 8.23 -9.54 -1.98
N VAL A 162 7.26 -8.89 -1.31
CA VAL A 162 5.86 -9.33 -1.30
C VAL A 162 5.26 -9.33 -2.70
N ALA A 163 5.56 -8.31 -3.51
CA ALA A 163 5.13 -8.25 -4.90
C ALA A 163 5.69 -9.44 -5.71
N THR A 164 6.97 -9.76 -5.51
CA THR A 164 7.65 -10.90 -6.15
C THR A 164 7.06 -12.23 -5.70
N MET A 165 6.84 -12.44 -4.40
CA MET A 165 6.20 -13.65 -3.87
C MET A 165 4.78 -13.85 -4.38
N LYS A 166 3.95 -12.78 -4.39
CA LYS A 166 2.60 -12.83 -4.96
C LYS A 166 2.65 -13.18 -6.45
N ALA A 167 3.63 -12.66 -7.19
CA ALA A 167 3.83 -12.97 -8.60
C ALA A 167 4.27 -14.42 -8.83
N GLU A 168 5.14 -14.97 -7.98
CA GLU A 168 5.56 -16.37 -8.01
C GLU A 168 4.42 -17.33 -7.65
N LEU A 169 3.66 -17.01 -6.60
CA LEU A 169 2.50 -17.78 -6.19
C LEU A 169 1.49 -17.86 -7.34
N ARG A 170 1.15 -16.72 -7.95
CA ARG A 170 0.25 -16.65 -9.12
C ARG A 170 0.74 -17.51 -10.30
N THR A 171 2.06 -17.65 -10.49
CA THR A 171 2.61 -18.56 -11.50
C THR A 171 2.62 -20.03 -11.10
N LYS A 172 2.83 -20.34 -9.82
CA LYS A 172 2.77 -21.71 -9.31
C LYS A 172 1.33 -22.24 -9.24
N THR A 173 0.33 -21.39 -9.01
CA THR A 173 -1.10 -21.77 -8.95
C THR A 173 -1.79 -21.81 -10.32
N GLY A 174 -1.07 -21.61 -11.44
CA GLY A 174 -1.57 -21.93 -12.78
C GLY A 174 -2.66 -21.00 -13.33
N GLY A 175 -2.58 -19.69 -13.06
CA GLY A 175 -3.51 -18.68 -13.60
C GLY A 175 -3.53 -18.50 -15.13
N ASN A 176 -2.92 -19.41 -15.90
CA ASN A 176 -2.86 -19.36 -17.36
C ASN A 176 -3.37 -20.65 -18.03
N ARG A 177 -4.31 -21.39 -17.40
CA ARG A 177 -5.06 -22.42 -18.14
C ARG A 177 -6.10 -21.73 -19.03
N PRO A 178 -6.01 -21.81 -20.37
CA PRO A 178 -7.11 -21.41 -21.23
C PRO A 178 -8.34 -22.26 -20.88
N ALA A 179 -9.50 -21.61 -20.75
CA ALA A 179 -10.77 -22.30 -20.62
C ALA A 179 -10.93 -23.24 -21.82
N ALA A 180 -11.08 -24.53 -21.56
CA ALA A 180 -11.34 -25.52 -22.60
C ALA A 180 -12.67 -25.18 -23.28
N PRO A 181 -12.75 -25.15 -24.63
CA PRO A 181 -14.00 -24.86 -25.30
C PRO A 181 -15.02 -25.96 -25.03
N ALA A 182 -16.21 -25.58 -24.56
CA ALA A 182 -17.34 -26.48 -24.41
C ALA A 182 -17.71 -27.05 -25.80
N ARG A 183 -17.78 -28.39 -25.90
CA ARG A 183 -18.25 -29.09 -27.10
C ARG A 183 -19.78 -28.92 -27.21
N PRO A 184 -20.32 -28.59 -28.40
CA PRO A 184 -21.76 -28.64 -28.61
C PRO A 184 -22.23 -30.10 -28.74
N ALA A 185 -23.41 -30.39 -28.20
CA ALA A 185 -24.21 -31.58 -28.48
C ALA A 185 -25.53 -31.13 -29.11
#